data_AF-A0A117MCB0-F1
#
_entry.id   AF-A0A117MCB0-F1
#
_cell.length_a   1.000
_cell.length_b   1.000
_cell.length_c   1.000
_cell.angle_alpha   90.00
_cell.angle_beta   90.00
_cell.angle_gamma   90.00
#
_symmetry.space_group_name_H-M   'P 1'
#
loop_
_entity.id
_entity.type
_entity.pdbx_description
1 polymer ?
#
loop_
_entity_poly.entity_id
_entity_poly.type
_entity_poly.pdbx_seq_one_letter_code
_entity_poly.pdbx_strand_id
1 'polypeptide(L)'
;MVDEKEEIQKCDRCEREFPAEDLIEEGGSRICENCYINAHARIKVCDPWAVRSKKILKERAGLVGSEGLTDSQKEIYEFIVSKGGATRDEIAKRFDMPLEELENEFAILRHCELVKGQKRNDGVYIVPFED
;
A
#
# COMPACT_ATOMS: atom_id res chain seq x y z
N MET A 1 -34.01 29.61 16.46
CA MET A 1 -32.90 29.31 15.55
C MET A 1 -31.72 29.07 16.48
N VAL A 2 -31.43 27.81 16.79
CA VAL A 2 -30.34 27.47 17.71
C VAL A 2 -29.10 27.44 16.86
N ASP A 3 -28.17 28.36 17.11
CA ASP A 3 -26.81 28.29 16.61
C ASP A 3 -26.18 27.00 17.15
N GLU A 4 -26.33 25.90 16.40
CA GLU A 4 -25.56 24.69 16.58
C GLU A 4 -24.12 25.02 16.21
N LYS A 5 -23.30 25.32 17.24
CA LYS A 5 -21.86 25.38 17.08
C LYS A 5 -21.39 23.97 16.76
N GLU A 6 -21.14 23.69 15.49
CA GLU A 6 -20.41 22.49 15.07
C GLU A 6 -19.06 22.47 15.81
N GLU A 7 -18.86 21.48 16.67
CA GLU A 7 -17.59 21.29 17.37
C GLU A 7 -16.56 20.83 16.34
N ILE A 8 -15.52 21.63 16.08
CA ILE A 8 -14.45 21.28 15.15
C ILE A 8 -13.32 20.59 15.92
N GLN A 9 -12.86 19.45 15.40
CA GLN A 9 -11.76 18.68 15.95
C GLN A 9 -10.76 18.28 14.85
N LYS A 10 -9.52 17.98 15.24
CA LYS A 10 -8.47 17.56 14.30
C LYS A 10 -8.43 16.04 14.18
N CYS A 11 -8.20 15.56 12.96
CA CYS A 11 -7.88 14.16 12.70
C CYS A 11 -6.49 13.83 13.26
N ASP A 12 -6.39 12.78 14.07
CA ASP A 12 -5.14 12.35 14.71
C ASP A 12 -4.05 11.89 13.71
N ARG A 13 -4.42 11.60 12.45
CA ARG A 13 -3.47 11.13 11.41
C ARG A 13 -3.03 12.20 10.42
N CYS A 14 -3.96 12.99 9.90
CA CYS A 14 -3.66 13.98 8.85
C CYS A 14 -3.68 15.43 9.36
N GLU A 15 -4.01 15.64 10.64
CA GLU A 15 -4.02 16.93 11.35
C GLU A 15 -4.99 17.98 10.78
N ARG A 16 -5.81 17.62 9.79
CA ARG A 16 -6.86 18.48 9.22
C ARG A 16 -8.07 18.57 10.16
N GLU A 17 -8.78 19.69 10.07
CA GLU A 17 -9.95 20.01 10.88
C GLU A 17 -11.23 19.46 10.23
N PHE A 18 -12.07 18.83 11.05
CA PHE A 18 -13.36 18.25 10.67
C PHE A 18 -14.39 18.52 11.77
N PRO A 19 -15.70 18.56 11.45
CA PRO A 19 -16.74 18.44 12.47
C PRO A 19 -16.51 17.18 13.32
N ALA A 20 -16.70 17.28 14.63
CA ALA A 20 -16.47 16.17 15.55
C ALA A 20 -17.36 14.96 15.24
N GLU A 21 -18.53 15.19 14.64
CA GLU A 21 -19.44 14.14 14.17
C GLU A 21 -18.94 13.39 12.91
N ASP A 22 -18.05 14.02 12.12
CA ASP A 22 -17.44 13.41 10.92
C ASP A 22 -16.17 12.61 11.24
N LEU A 23 -15.70 12.63 12.50
CA LEU A 23 -14.57 11.84 12.95
C LEU A 23 -15.01 10.45 13.41
N ILE A 24 -14.28 9.44 12.93
CA ILE A 24 -14.48 8.04 13.27
C ILE A 24 -13.59 7.70 14.46
N GLU A 25 -14.18 7.13 15.52
CA GLU A 25 -13.45 6.59 16.66
C GLU A 25 -12.97 5.16 16.36
N GLU A 26 -11.65 4.97 16.30
CA GLU A 26 -11.03 3.66 16.11
C GLU A 26 -9.77 3.52 16.96
N GLY A 27 -9.67 2.44 17.73
CA GLY A 27 -8.43 2.10 18.46
C GLY A 27 -7.99 3.14 19.49
N GLY A 28 -8.91 3.99 19.95
CA GLY A 28 -8.62 5.12 20.85
C GLY A 28 -8.17 6.40 20.15
N SER A 29 -8.25 6.47 18.83
CA SER A 29 -7.97 7.67 18.02
C SER A 29 -9.22 8.15 17.29
N ARG A 30 -9.30 9.45 17.01
CA ARG A 30 -10.34 10.08 16.19
C ARG A 30 -9.75 10.45 14.83
N ILE A 31 -10.20 9.77 13.78
CA ILE A 31 -9.66 9.93 12.42
C ILE A 31 -10.77 10.26 11.42
N CYS A 32 -10.47 11.04 10.40
CA CYS A 32 -11.44 11.33 9.34
C CYS A 32 -11.69 10.11 8.44
N GLU A 33 -12.81 10.14 7.72
CA GLU A 33 -13.22 9.07 6.80
C GLU A 33 -12.11 8.65 5.82
N ASN A 34 -11.42 9.61 5.21
CA ASN A 34 -10.35 9.32 4.26
C ASN A 34 -9.18 8.57 4.91
N CYS A 35 -8.81 8.95 6.14
CA CYS A 35 -7.76 8.26 6.89
C CYS A 35 -8.20 6.85 7.33
N TYR A 36 -9.47 6.67 7.68
CA TYR A 36 -10.03 5.36 7.99
C TYR A 36 -10.03 4.45 6.77
N ILE A 37 -10.55 4.91 5.63
CA ILE A 37 -10.57 4.14 4.38
C ILE A 37 -9.16 3.73 3.99
N ASN A 38 -8.19 4.64 4.02
CA ASN A 38 -6.80 4.32 3.69
C ASN A 38 -6.19 3.27 4.63
N ALA A 39 -6.54 3.30 5.91
CA ALA A 39 -6.08 2.31 6.89
C ALA A 39 -6.64 0.90 6.66
N HIS A 40 -7.86 0.81 6.12
CA HIS A 40 -8.63 -0.45 5.99
C HIS A 40 -8.69 -0.99 4.57
N ALA A 41 -8.39 -0.18 3.54
CA ALA A 41 -8.28 -0.60 2.15
C ALA A 41 -7.00 -1.41 1.87
N ARG A 42 -6.36 -1.96 2.90
CA ARG A 42 -5.10 -2.69 2.77
C ARG A 42 -5.30 -4.05 2.10
N ILE A 43 -4.61 -4.26 1.00
CA ILE A 43 -4.54 -5.56 0.34
C ILE A 43 -3.69 -6.48 1.20
N LYS A 44 -4.21 -7.67 1.53
CA LYS A 44 -3.47 -8.68 2.28
C LYS A 44 -2.30 -9.20 1.44
N VAL A 45 -1.07 -8.86 1.81
CA VAL A 45 0.17 -9.19 1.10
C VAL A 45 0.38 -10.70 0.88
N CYS A 46 0.03 -11.51 1.87
CA CYS A 46 0.25 -12.96 1.85
C CYS A 46 -1.08 -13.72 1.69
N ASP A 47 -1.90 -13.32 0.69
CA ASP A 47 -3.17 -13.99 0.40
C ASP A 47 -2.97 -15.09 -0.68
N PRO A 48 -3.08 -16.39 -0.31
CA PRO A 48 -2.87 -17.49 -1.26
C PRO A 48 -3.90 -17.49 -2.40
N TRP A 49 -5.12 -17.01 -2.14
CA TRP A 49 -6.16 -16.93 -3.15
C TRP A 49 -5.87 -15.82 -4.15
N ALA A 50 -5.36 -14.68 -3.68
CA ALA A 50 -4.95 -13.59 -4.55
C ALA A 50 -3.78 -14.00 -5.47
N VAL A 51 -2.76 -14.68 -4.92
CA VAL A 51 -1.64 -15.25 -5.71
C VAL A 51 -2.17 -16.21 -6.78
N ARG A 52 -2.97 -17.22 -6.38
CA ARG A 52 -3.51 -18.22 -7.30
C ARG A 52 -4.36 -17.60 -8.40
N SER A 53 -5.22 -16.65 -8.03
CA SER A 53 -6.13 -15.99 -8.96
C SER A 53 -5.36 -15.15 -9.97
N LYS A 54 -4.33 -14.41 -9.54
CA LYS A 54 -3.48 -13.65 -10.47
C LYS A 54 -2.68 -14.53 -11.40
N LYS A 55 -2.12 -15.63 -10.90
CA LYS A 55 -1.43 -16.61 -11.74
C LYS A 55 -2.33 -17.13 -12.87
N ILE A 56 -3.53 -17.62 -12.53
CA ILE A 56 -4.50 -18.13 -13.53
C ILE A 56 -4.91 -17.05 -14.53
N LEU A 57 -5.14 -15.83 -14.08
CA LEU A 57 -5.55 -14.73 -14.97
C LEU A 57 -4.42 -14.33 -15.93
N LYS A 58 -3.18 -14.23 -15.44
CA LYS A 58 -2.01 -13.94 -16.28
C LYS A 58 -1.77 -15.03 -17.31
N GLU A 59 -1.81 -16.30 -16.89
CA GLU A 59 -1.68 -17.46 -17.78
C GLU A 59 -2.76 -17.45 -18.89
N ARG A 60 -4.02 -17.18 -18.54
CA ARG A 60 -5.13 -17.10 -19.51
C ARG A 60 -5.01 -15.94 -20.48
N ALA A 61 -4.44 -14.82 -20.03
CA ALA A 61 -4.22 -13.63 -20.84
C ALA A 61 -2.89 -13.67 -21.62
N GLY A 62 -2.05 -14.71 -21.42
CA GLY A 62 -0.73 -14.82 -22.03
C GLY A 62 0.28 -13.78 -21.52
N LEU A 63 0.07 -13.22 -20.33
CA LEU A 63 0.90 -12.15 -19.75
C LEU A 63 2.07 -12.73 -18.94
N VAL A 64 3.27 -12.25 -19.21
CA VAL A 64 4.52 -12.66 -18.53
C VAL A 64 5.17 -11.50 -17.79
N GLY A 65 5.90 -11.78 -16.71
CA GLY A 65 6.65 -10.76 -15.97
C GLY A 65 5.78 -9.58 -15.50
N SER A 66 6.18 -8.36 -15.86
CA SER A 66 5.50 -7.10 -15.53
C SER A 66 4.35 -6.71 -16.48
N GLU A 67 3.98 -7.59 -17.43
CA GLU A 67 2.83 -7.35 -18.30
C GLU A 67 1.51 -7.34 -17.51
N GLY A 68 0.63 -6.40 -17.86
CA GLY A 68 -0.64 -6.17 -17.17
C GLY A 68 -0.56 -5.37 -15.86
N LEU A 69 0.64 -4.92 -15.46
CA LEU A 69 0.82 -3.93 -14.41
C LEU A 69 0.50 -2.52 -14.92
N THR A 70 0.09 -1.63 -14.01
CA THR A 70 0.03 -0.19 -14.28
C THR A 70 1.43 0.39 -14.45
N ASP A 71 1.55 1.59 -15.02
CA ASP A 71 2.86 2.21 -15.25
C ASP A 71 3.59 2.49 -13.92
N SER A 72 2.87 2.97 -12.90
CA SER A 72 3.42 3.15 -11.53
C SER A 72 3.97 1.84 -10.96
N GLN A 73 3.23 0.72 -11.10
CA GLN A 73 3.66 -0.60 -10.63
C GLN A 73 4.92 -1.10 -11.33
N LYS A 74 5.03 -0.84 -12.64
CA LYS A 74 6.24 -1.18 -13.41
C LYS A 74 7.43 -0.37 -12.95
N GLU A 75 7.27 0.94 -12.76
CA GLU A 75 8.36 1.80 -12.28
C GLU A 75 8.86 1.37 -10.89
N ILE A 76 7.95 1.03 -9.97
CA ILE A 76 8.31 0.49 -8.65
C ILE A 76 9.10 -0.82 -8.79
N TYR A 77 8.61 -1.74 -9.61
CA TYR A 77 9.26 -3.02 -9.84
C TYR A 77 10.66 -2.86 -10.46
N GLU A 78 10.79 -2.03 -11.50
CA GLU A 78 12.07 -1.75 -12.16
C GLU A 78 13.07 -1.08 -11.21
N PHE A 79 12.60 -0.16 -10.36
CA PHE A 79 13.43 0.43 -9.31
C PHE A 79 13.99 -0.64 -8.36
N ILE A 80 13.14 -1.56 -7.88
CA ILE A 80 13.56 -2.68 -7.01
C ILE A 80 14.59 -3.58 -7.72
N VAL A 81 14.33 -3.94 -8.98
CA VAL A 81 15.24 -4.79 -9.78
C VAL A 81 16.59 -4.09 -9.98
N SER A 82 16.60 -2.82 -10.37
CA SER A 82 17.83 -2.06 -10.66
C SER A 82 18.77 -1.94 -9.45
N LYS A 83 18.22 -1.97 -8.22
CA LYS A 83 18.98 -1.94 -6.97
C LYS A 83 19.33 -3.33 -6.42
N GLY A 84 18.77 -4.40 -6.99
CA GLY A 84 18.82 -5.74 -6.38
C GLY A 84 18.09 -5.81 -5.03
N GLY A 85 17.10 -4.94 -4.84
CA GLY A 85 16.34 -4.79 -3.61
C GLY A 85 16.41 -3.41 -2.98
N ALA A 86 15.29 -2.95 -2.43
CA ALA A 86 15.17 -1.67 -1.73
C ALA A 86 14.35 -1.80 -0.45
N THR A 87 14.64 -0.95 0.53
CA THR A 87 13.83 -0.83 1.76
C THR A 87 12.52 -0.11 1.49
N ARG A 88 11.53 -0.28 2.39
CA ARG A 88 10.22 0.39 2.26
C ARG A 88 10.36 1.91 2.24
N ASP A 89 11.18 2.47 3.13
CA ASP A 89 11.43 3.90 3.21
C ASP A 89 12.08 4.45 1.94
N GLU A 90 13.01 3.72 1.32
CA GLU A 90 13.62 4.13 0.06
C GLU A 90 12.61 4.19 -1.09
N ILE A 91 11.71 3.21 -1.19
CA ILE A 91 10.69 3.17 -2.24
C ILE A 91 9.68 4.29 -2.00
N ALA A 92 9.13 4.39 -0.78
CA ALA A 92 8.18 5.44 -0.42
C ALA A 92 8.74 6.84 -0.72
N LYS A 93 10.01 7.09 -0.35
CA LYS A 93 10.69 8.36 -0.64
C LYS A 93 10.93 8.59 -2.14
N ARG A 94 11.24 7.54 -2.91
CA ARG A 94 11.49 7.66 -4.36
C ARG A 94 10.23 8.02 -5.15
N PHE A 95 9.07 7.53 -4.70
CA PHE A 95 7.79 7.69 -5.39
C PHE A 95 6.86 8.72 -4.71
N ASP A 96 7.34 9.41 -3.68
CA ASP A 96 6.58 10.39 -2.89
C ASP A 96 5.22 9.86 -2.41
N MET A 97 5.22 8.60 -1.94
CA MET A 97 3.99 7.91 -1.51
C MET A 97 4.01 7.56 -0.02
N PRO A 98 2.85 7.54 0.65
CA PRO A 98 2.72 7.02 2.01
C PRO A 98 3.11 5.54 2.10
N LEU A 99 3.67 5.12 3.23
CA LEU A 99 4.00 3.71 3.48
C LEU A 99 2.78 2.79 3.36
N GLU A 100 1.60 3.27 3.73
CA GLU A 100 0.34 2.54 3.62
C GLU A 100 -0.03 2.23 2.16
N GLU A 101 0.23 3.18 1.25
CA GLU A 101 0.04 3.02 -0.19
C GLU A 101 1.07 2.04 -0.77
N LEU A 102 2.32 2.15 -0.34
CA LEU A 102 3.37 1.22 -0.73
C LEU A 102 3.06 -0.23 -0.34
N GLU A 103 2.45 -0.48 0.82
CA GLU A 103 2.06 -1.85 1.23
C GLU A 103 1.07 -2.47 0.22
N ASN A 104 0.17 -1.67 -0.36
CA ASN A 104 -0.77 -2.15 -1.37
C ASN A 104 -0.06 -2.50 -2.67
N GLU A 105 0.86 -1.64 -3.14
CA GLU A 105 1.64 -1.93 -4.35
C GLU A 105 2.54 -3.16 -4.15
N PHE A 106 3.16 -3.28 -2.97
CA PHE A 106 3.92 -4.47 -2.61
C PHE A 106 3.05 -5.73 -2.62
N ALA A 107 1.83 -5.69 -2.08
CA ALA A 107 0.90 -6.82 -2.11
C ALA A 107 0.58 -7.25 -3.54
N ILE A 108 0.30 -6.30 -4.44
CA ILE A 108 0.00 -6.57 -5.85
C ILE A 108 1.21 -7.24 -6.54
N LEU A 109 2.40 -6.66 -6.39
CA LEU A 109 3.62 -7.21 -6.98
C LEU A 109 3.96 -8.59 -6.39
N ARG A 110 3.71 -8.81 -5.10
CA ARG A 110 3.89 -10.10 -4.43
C ARG A 110 2.93 -11.16 -4.94
N HIS A 111 1.67 -10.81 -5.18
CA HIS A 111 0.65 -11.69 -5.76
C HIS A 111 0.94 -12.05 -7.21
N CYS A 112 1.65 -11.18 -7.93
CA CYS A 112 2.17 -11.45 -9.26
C CYS A 112 3.46 -12.29 -9.26
N GLU A 113 3.96 -12.70 -8.09
CA GLU A 113 5.23 -13.41 -7.92
C GLU A 113 6.42 -12.64 -8.52
N LEU A 114 6.39 -11.31 -8.44
CA LEU A 114 7.47 -10.45 -8.97
C LEU A 114 8.45 -10.01 -7.88
N VAL A 115 7.99 -9.89 -6.65
CA VAL A 115 8.82 -9.48 -5.51
C VAL A 115 8.56 -10.33 -4.28
N LYS A 116 9.52 -10.36 -3.35
CA LYS A 116 9.41 -10.97 -2.02
C LYS A 116 10.06 -10.09 -0.96
N GLY A 117 9.66 -10.31 0.29
CA GLY A 117 10.38 -9.76 1.44
C GLY A 117 11.64 -10.58 1.72
N GLN A 118 12.77 -9.92 1.96
CA GLN A 118 14.03 -10.53 2.35
C GLN A 118 14.59 -9.79 3.56
N LYS A 119 14.87 -10.53 4.65
CA LYS A 119 15.60 -10.00 5.79
C LYS A 119 17.10 -10.00 5.49
N ARG A 120 17.74 -8.84 5.60
CA ARG A 120 19.18 -8.63 5.54
C ARG A 120 19.70 -8.23 6.93
N ASN A 121 21.02 -8.05 7.07
CA ASN A 121 21.65 -7.71 8.35
C ASN A 121 21.19 -6.36 8.91
N ASP A 122 20.88 -5.42 8.01
CA ASP A 122 20.57 -4.02 8.28
C ASP A 122 19.08 -3.69 8.17
N GLY A 123 18.22 -4.64 7.79
CA GLY A 123 16.78 -4.41 7.70
C GLY A 123 16.02 -5.39 6.82
N VAL A 124 14.77 -5.04 6.53
CA VAL A 124 13.90 -5.79 5.62
C VAL A 124 13.86 -5.08 4.27
N TYR A 125 14.11 -5.84 3.22
CA TYR A 125 14.14 -5.38 1.84
C TYR A 125 13.00 -6.02 1.07
N ILE A 126 12.45 -5.27 0.10
CA ILE A 126 11.67 -5.82 -0.99
C ILE A 126 12.66 -6.12 -2.11
N VAL A 127 12.72 -7.38 -2.55
CA VAL A 127 13.67 -7.87 -3.55
C VAL A 127 12.92 -8.55 -4.71
N PRO A 128 13.51 -8.65 -5.91
CA PRO A 128 12.93 -9.45 -6.99
C PRO A 128 12.69 -10.89 -6.57
N PHE A 129 11.64 -11.48 -7.13
CA PHE A 129 11.32 -12.89 -6.92
C PHE A 129 12.24 -13.74 -7.82
N GLU A 130 13.44 -14.00 -7.33
CA GLU A 130 14.34 -15.01 -7.91
C GLU A 130 14.02 -16.38 -7.30
N ASP A 131 13.97 -17.42 -8.14
CA ASP A 131 13.84 -18.84 -7.73
C ASP A 131 15.08 -19.34 -6.99
#